data_AF-A0AB35UXR9-F1
#
_entry.id   AF-A0AB35UXR9-F1
#
_cell.length_a   1.000
_cell.length_b   1.000
_cell.length_c   1.000
_cell.angle_alpha   90.00
_cell.angle_beta   90.00
_cell.angle_gamma   90.00
#
_symmetry.space_group_name_H-M   'P 1'
#
loop_
_entity.id
_entity.type
_entity.pdbx_description
1 polymer ?
#
loop_
_entity_poly.entity_id
_entity_poly.type
_entity_poly.pdbx_seq_one_letter_code
_entity_poly.pdbx_strand_id
1 'polypeptide(L)'
;MKKNFLFLVGGFFAINLVGCQQMQTVADSTTGAISKGINAYDGWVSKGTQRVWDEMLNKDIRNKFLVLSSRSDNNVIILNQSLINDKFKLEKRTMGSIYLEKYINHEANFNEANRKINNGIYISEKDLASKMFIEQALAQGHQVRMYKKNINTDLNRGLVQSITEFNGAANRYDVDPAFVEFDKDGSPVAIMTRSWQTISAIGVDSRIYTNIYFAQDALRWFENNFSNRYLEDSLIRTYK
;
A
#
# COMPACT_ATOMS: atom_id res chain seq x y z
N MET A 1 76.65 -49.44 -2.33
CA MET A 1 77.41 -48.21 -2.66
C MET A 1 77.07 -47.80 -4.10
N LYS A 2 76.81 -46.51 -4.36
CA LYS A 2 76.33 -45.86 -5.63
C LYS A 2 74.80 -45.92 -5.84
N LYS A 3 74.08 -44.93 -6.39
CA LYS A 3 74.20 -43.47 -6.71
C LYS A 3 72.79 -43.06 -7.23
N ASN A 4 72.33 -41.83 -6.94
CA ASN A 4 71.59 -40.82 -7.76
C ASN A 4 70.64 -41.33 -8.91
N PHE A 5 69.46 -40.77 -9.24
CA PHE A 5 68.96 -39.38 -9.28
C PHE A 5 67.50 -39.31 -9.85
N LEU A 6 66.80 -38.20 -9.60
CA LEU A 6 65.70 -37.52 -10.34
C LEU A 6 64.18 -37.89 -10.20
N PHE A 7 63.43 -36.81 -9.92
CA PHE A 7 61.99 -36.55 -9.75
C PHE A 7 61.14 -36.61 -11.06
N LEU A 8 59.80 -36.81 -10.94
CA LEU A 8 58.72 -35.93 -11.48
C LEU A 8 57.27 -36.49 -11.27
N VAL A 9 56.42 -35.65 -10.67
CA VAL A 9 55.00 -35.30 -11.01
C VAL A 9 53.84 -36.28 -10.75
N GLY A 10 52.85 -35.79 -9.97
CA GLY A 10 51.47 -35.69 -10.49
C GLY A 10 50.32 -36.24 -9.64
N GLY A 11 49.62 -35.34 -8.93
CA GLY A 11 48.14 -35.25 -8.97
C GLY A 11 47.27 -36.29 -8.24
N PHE A 12 46.68 -35.87 -7.12
CA PHE A 12 45.41 -36.37 -6.58
C PHE A 12 44.27 -36.30 -7.60
N PHE A 13 43.38 -37.30 -7.67
CA PHE A 13 41.90 -37.17 -7.72
C PHE A 13 41.25 -38.55 -7.92
N ALA A 14 40.34 -38.95 -7.01
CA ALA A 14 39.05 -39.61 -7.31
C ALA A 14 38.47 -40.31 -6.06
N ILE A 15 37.65 -39.62 -5.27
CA ILE A 15 36.60 -40.27 -4.49
C ILE A 15 35.34 -39.38 -4.54
N ASN A 16 34.22 -40.00 -4.91
CA ASN A 16 32.81 -39.70 -4.58
C ASN A 16 31.87 -39.65 -5.80
N LEU A 17 31.32 -40.81 -6.14
CA LEU A 17 30.23 -40.98 -7.13
C LEU A 17 28.91 -41.44 -6.48
N VAL A 18 28.72 -41.17 -5.18
CA VAL A 18 27.49 -41.51 -4.42
C VAL A 18 26.58 -40.29 -4.18
N GLY A 19 27.00 -39.08 -4.56
CA GLY A 19 26.27 -37.83 -4.29
C GLY A 19 25.10 -37.51 -5.25
N CYS A 20 25.06 -38.06 -6.46
CA CYS A 20 24.07 -37.64 -7.45
C CYS A 20 22.68 -38.28 -7.27
N GLN A 21 22.58 -39.54 -6.83
CA GLN A 21 21.28 -40.21 -6.66
C GLN A 21 20.51 -39.67 -5.44
N GLN A 22 21.19 -39.38 -4.33
CA GLN A 22 20.54 -38.74 -3.18
C GLN A 22 20.07 -37.32 -3.50
N MET A 23 20.79 -36.57 -4.34
CA MET A 23 20.35 -35.23 -4.74
C MET A 23 19.11 -35.26 -5.65
N GLN A 24 18.94 -36.29 -6.50
CA GLN A 24 17.73 -36.45 -7.30
C GLN A 24 16.52 -36.86 -6.46
N THR A 25 16.67 -37.80 -5.51
CA THR A 25 15.55 -38.18 -4.63
C THR A 25 15.16 -37.05 -3.67
N VAL A 26 16.12 -36.24 -3.22
CA VAL A 26 15.84 -35.02 -2.45
C VAL A 26 15.20 -33.94 -3.34
N ALA A 27 15.64 -33.77 -4.59
CA ALA A 27 15.02 -32.82 -5.51
C ALA A 27 13.58 -33.22 -5.92
N ASP A 28 13.31 -34.50 -6.13
CA ASP A 28 11.98 -35.02 -6.48
C ASP A 28 11.01 -34.98 -5.29
N SER A 29 11.50 -35.27 -4.08
CA SER A 29 10.73 -35.09 -2.84
C SER A 29 10.51 -33.62 -2.50
N THR A 30 11.49 -32.74 -2.78
CA THR A 30 11.38 -31.29 -2.60
C THR A 30 10.44 -30.68 -3.63
N THR A 31 10.47 -31.10 -4.90
CA THR A 31 9.52 -30.64 -5.93
C THR A 31 8.13 -31.21 -5.71
N GLY A 32 7.99 -32.45 -5.21
CA GLY A 32 6.70 -33.01 -4.77
C GLY A 32 6.13 -32.34 -3.53
N ALA A 33 6.98 -31.92 -2.57
CA ALA A 33 6.58 -31.16 -1.39
C ALA A 33 6.31 -29.68 -1.71
N ILE A 34 7.03 -29.09 -2.67
CA ILE A 34 6.77 -27.73 -3.18
C ILE A 34 5.50 -27.72 -4.04
N SER A 35 5.24 -28.73 -4.88
CA SER A 35 4.00 -28.76 -5.68
C SER A 35 2.77 -29.07 -4.84
N LYS A 36 2.87 -29.96 -3.84
CA LYS A 36 1.82 -30.14 -2.82
C LYS A 36 1.71 -28.93 -1.89
N GLY A 37 2.82 -28.24 -1.62
CA GLY A 37 2.87 -27.00 -0.85
C GLY A 37 2.18 -25.85 -1.58
N ILE A 38 2.39 -25.70 -2.89
CA ILE A 38 1.72 -24.70 -3.74
C ILE A 38 0.21 -24.97 -3.81
N ASN A 39 -0.20 -26.23 -4.01
CA ASN A 39 -1.62 -26.60 -4.05
C ASN A 39 -2.32 -26.49 -2.66
N ALA A 40 -1.58 -26.63 -1.56
CA ALA A 40 -2.10 -26.41 -0.20
C ALA A 40 -2.09 -24.91 0.20
N TYR A 41 -1.18 -24.11 -0.36
CA TYR A 41 -1.09 -22.66 -0.10
C TYR A 41 -2.24 -21.88 -0.76
N ASP A 42 -2.66 -22.31 -1.96
CA ASP A 42 -3.79 -21.72 -2.68
C ASP A 42 -5.12 -21.84 -1.91
N GLY A 43 -5.37 -22.98 -1.26
CA GLY A 43 -6.57 -23.18 -0.43
C GLY A 43 -6.61 -22.35 0.86
N TRP A 44 -5.46 -21.93 1.40
CA TRP A 44 -5.37 -21.14 2.63
C TRP A 44 -5.34 -19.62 2.35
N VAL A 45 -4.68 -19.20 1.28
CA VAL A 45 -4.68 -17.80 0.80
C VAL A 45 -6.03 -17.41 0.21
N SER A 46 -6.73 -18.31 -0.49
CA SER A 46 -8.09 -18.05 -0.99
C SER A 46 -9.11 -17.89 0.15
N LYS A 47 -9.07 -18.75 1.18
CA LYS A 47 -9.89 -18.60 2.40
C LYS A 47 -9.54 -17.34 3.19
N GLY A 48 -8.25 -17.03 3.33
CA GLY A 48 -7.80 -15.80 3.99
C GLY A 48 -8.23 -14.54 3.26
N THR A 49 -8.17 -14.55 1.93
CA THR A 49 -8.57 -13.42 1.08
C THR A 49 -10.09 -13.24 1.07
N GLN A 50 -10.85 -14.34 0.96
CA GLN A 50 -12.30 -14.31 1.09
C GLN A 50 -12.71 -13.78 2.46
N ARG A 51 -12.07 -14.26 3.53
CA ARG A 51 -12.32 -13.78 4.90
C ARG A 51 -12.04 -12.29 5.04
N VAL A 52 -10.90 -11.80 4.56
CA VAL A 52 -10.58 -10.36 4.58
C VAL A 52 -11.59 -9.55 3.78
N TRP A 53 -12.07 -10.07 2.65
CA TRP A 53 -13.13 -9.44 1.87
C TRP A 53 -14.43 -9.35 2.66
N ASP A 54 -14.87 -10.47 3.24
CA ASP A 54 -16.15 -10.60 3.95
C ASP A 54 -16.18 -9.84 5.27
N GLU A 55 -15.05 -9.83 6.00
CA GLU A 55 -14.86 -9.17 7.31
C GLU A 55 -14.42 -7.71 7.20
N MET A 56 -14.23 -7.16 5.99
CA MET A 56 -13.88 -5.75 5.84
C MET A 56 -15.01 -4.85 6.38
N LEU A 57 -14.66 -3.95 7.31
CA LEU A 57 -15.60 -3.25 8.17
C LEU A 57 -16.57 -2.35 7.39
N ASN A 58 -16.07 -1.63 6.39
CA ASN A 58 -16.89 -0.75 5.55
C ASN A 58 -17.04 -1.36 4.15
N LYS A 59 -18.20 -1.98 3.90
CA LYS A 59 -18.51 -2.68 2.63
C LYS A 59 -18.70 -1.71 1.47
N ASP A 60 -19.20 -0.50 1.73
CA ASP A 60 -19.44 0.50 0.68
C ASP A 60 -18.12 1.06 0.15
N ILE A 61 -17.20 1.43 1.04
CA ILE A 61 -15.82 1.78 0.68
C ILE A 61 -15.12 0.59 0.00
N ARG A 62 -15.21 -0.61 0.56
CA ARG A 62 -14.64 -1.82 -0.05
C ARG A 62 -15.13 -1.99 -1.49
N ASN A 63 -16.44 -1.99 -1.71
CA ASN A 63 -17.03 -2.24 -3.03
C ASN A 63 -16.74 -1.11 -4.01
N LYS A 64 -16.57 0.13 -3.52
CA LYS A 64 -16.18 1.25 -4.36
C LYS A 64 -14.73 1.10 -4.83
N PHE A 65 -13.79 0.80 -3.93
CA PHE A 65 -12.36 0.83 -4.21
C PHE A 65 -11.75 -0.50 -4.65
N LEU A 66 -12.34 -1.63 -4.27
CA LEU A 66 -11.78 -2.97 -4.44
C LEU A 66 -12.76 -3.88 -5.17
N VAL A 67 -12.20 -4.90 -5.82
CA VAL A 67 -12.94 -5.97 -6.52
C VAL A 67 -12.37 -7.30 -6.09
N LEU A 68 -13.25 -8.26 -5.78
CA LEU A 68 -12.89 -9.65 -5.61
C LEU A 68 -12.86 -10.32 -6.99
N SER A 69 -11.68 -10.71 -7.45
CA SER A 69 -11.47 -11.39 -8.73
C SER A 69 -11.11 -12.85 -8.46
N SER A 70 -11.78 -13.78 -9.15
CA SER A 70 -11.33 -15.17 -9.20
C SER A 70 -10.27 -15.30 -10.29
N ARG A 71 -9.04 -15.63 -9.91
CA ARG A 71 -7.98 -16.02 -10.83
C ARG A 71 -7.56 -17.44 -10.51
N SER A 72 -7.75 -18.36 -11.45
CA SER A 72 -7.21 -19.72 -11.39
C SER A 72 -7.49 -20.41 -10.04
N ASP A 73 -8.77 -20.49 -9.67
CA ASP A 73 -9.28 -21.10 -8.43
C ASP A 73 -8.97 -20.36 -7.11
N ASN A 74 -8.28 -19.21 -7.16
CA ASN A 74 -8.06 -18.35 -5.99
C ASN A 74 -8.75 -17.00 -6.10
N ASN A 75 -9.43 -16.62 -5.02
CA ASN A 75 -9.95 -15.27 -4.87
C ASN A 75 -8.81 -14.31 -4.52
N VAL A 76 -8.66 -13.26 -5.33
CA VAL A 76 -7.69 -12.17 -5.14
C VAL A 76 -8.46 -10.85 -5.07
N ILE A 77 -8.16 -10.05 -4.05
CA ILE A 77 -8.68 -8.68 -3.97
C ILE A 77 -7.74 -7.77 -4.77
N ILE A 78 -8.30 -7.10 -5.77
CA ILE A 78 -7.62 -6.13 -6.62
C ILE A 78 -8.29 -4.77 -6.51
N LEU A 79 -7.63 -3.74 -7.02
CA LEU A 79 -8.19 -2.40 -7.09
C LEU A 79 -9.29 -2.32 -8.17
N ASN A 80 -10.27 -1.44 -7.97
CA ASN A 80 -11.25 -1.10 -9.00
C ASN A 80 -10.55 -0.70 -10.31
N GLN A 81 -11.01 -1.25 -11.44
CA GLN A 81 -10.36 -1.07 -12.73
C GLN A 81 -10.23 0.41 -13.13
N SER A 82 -11.18 1.26 -12.75
CA SER A 82 -11.12 2.70 -13.02
C SER A 82 -9.92 3.36 -12.33
N LEU A 83 -9.59 2.95 -11.10
CA LEU A 83 -8.41 3.45 -10.39
C LEU A 83 -7.11 2.96 -11.02
N ILE A 84 -7.07 1.69 -11.46
CA ILE A 84 -5.92 1.14 -12.20
C ILE A 84 -5.70 1.92 -13.51
N ASN A 85 -6.78 2.21 -14.23
CA ASN A 85 -6.74 2.99 -15.46
C ASN A 85 -6.23 4.43 -15.19
N ASP A 86 -6.62 5.01 -14.06
CA ASP A 86 -6.09 6.28 -13.55
C ASP A 86 -4.73 6.14 -12.82
N LYS A 87 -3.99 5.05 -13.08
CA LYS A 87 -2.60 4.83 -12.62
C LYS A 87 -2.41 4.75 -11.11
N PHE A 88 -3.47 4.48 -10.35
CA PHE A 88 -3.34 4.07 -8.95
C PHE A 88 -2.91 2.61 -8.85
N LYS A 89 -2.18 2.31 -7.79
CA LYS A 89 -1.83 0.97 -7.34
C LYS A 89 -2.38 0.74 -5.94
N LEU A 90 -2.66 -0.51 -5.63
CA LEU A 90 -3.00 -0.94 -4.28
C LEU A 90 -1.71 -1.36 -3.56
N GLU A 91 -1.25 -0.55 -2.62
CA GLU A 91 -0.04 -0.82 -1.84
C GLU A 91 -0.32 -1.85 -0.74
N LYS A 92 -1.37 -1.59 0.04
CA LYS A 92 -1.75 -2.42 1.18
C LYS A 92 -3.25 -2.29 1.44
N ARG A 93 -3.79 -3.29 2.12
CA ARG A 93 -5.15 -3.29 2.66
C ARG A 93 -5.18 -4.04 3.98
N THR A 94 -6.12 -3.68 4.84
CA THR A 94 -6.50 -4.41 6.05
C THR A 94 -8.02 -4.55 6.09
N MET A 95 -8.56 -5.13 7.17
CA MET A 95 -10.03 -5.15 7.38
C MET A 95 -10.61 -3.75 7.61
N GLY A 96 -9.78 -2.76 7.95
CA GLY A 96 -10.21 -1.42 8.36
C GLY A 96 -9.54 -0.28 7.61
N SER A 97 -8.71 -0.58 6.60
CA SER A 97 -8.00 0.44 5.83
C SER A 97 -7.59 0.00 4.43
N ILE A 98 -7.47 0.97 3.53
CA ILE A 98 -6.99 0.81 2.15
C ILE A 98 -5.88 1.85 1.90
N TYR A 99 -4.76 1.42 1.32
CA TYR A 99 -3.61 2.26 1.01
C TYR A 99 -3.32 2.20 -0.48
N LEU A 100 -3.33 3.36 -1.14
CA LEU A 100 -3.08 3.50 -2.57
C LEU A 100 -1.80 4.29 -2.82
N GLU A 101 -1.11 4.00 -3.92
CA GLU A 101 -0.01 4.79 -4.45
C GLU A 101 -0.37 5.29 -5.85
N LYS A 102 0.04 6.51 -6.19
CA LYS A 102 0.10 6.99 -7.57
C LYS A 102 1.41 7.73 -7.81
N TYR A 103 2.10 7.34 -8.89
CA TYR A 103 3.25 8.07 -9.39
C TYR A 103 2.80 9.38 -10.05
N ILE A 104 3.51 10.48 -9.78
CA ILE A 104 3.12 11.81 -10.24
C ILE A 104 4.12 12.40 -11.24
N ASN A 105 5.40 12.49 -10.87
CA ASN A 105 6.42 13.05 -11.77
C ASN A 105 7.82 12.52 -11.48
N HIS A 106 8.74 12.92 -12.36
CA HIS A 106 10.18 12.77 -12.22
C HIS A 106 10.86 14.13 -12.42
N GLU A 107 11.84 14.46 -11.59
CA GLU A 107 12.60 15.70 -11.64
C GLU A 107 14.10 15.49 -11.45
N ALA A 108 14.92 16.49 -11.77
CA ALA A 108 16.38 16.34 -11.67
C ALA A 108 16.87 16.26 -10.21
N ASN A 109 16.17 16.91 -9.27
CA ASN A 109 16.56 16.99 -7.87
C ASN A 109 15.37 17.26 -6.93
N PHE A 110 15.61 17.11 -5.62
CA PHE A 110 14.58 17.30 -4.58
C PHE A 110 14.01 18.72 -4.52
N ASN A 111 14.80 19.75 -4.83
CA ASN A 111 14.33 21.13 -4.78
C ASN A 111 13.29 21.38 -5.88
N GLU A 112 13.53 20.88 -7.09
CA GLU A 112 12.58 20.96 -8.19
C GLU A 112 11.30 20.17 -7.92
N ALA A 113 11.43 18.93 -7.43
CA ALA A 113 10.30 18.11 -7.03
C ALA A 113 9.43 18.82 -5.98
N ASN A 114 10.03 19.30 -4.89
CA ASN A 114 9.30 20.01 -3.84
C ASN A 114 8.67 21.31 -4.32
N ARG A 115 9.35 22.08 -5.19
CA ARG A 115 8.78 23.29 -5.78
C ARG A 115 7.54 22.97 -6.61
N LYS A 116 7.58 21.91 -7.43
CA LYS A 116 6.42 21.49 -8.24
C LYS A 116 5.26 20.99 -7.39
N ILE A 117 5.54 20.21 -6.35
CA ILE A 117 4.54 19.78 -5.36
C ILE A 117 3.87 20.99 -4.71
N ASN A 118 4.65 21.93 -4.17
CA ASN A 118 4.12 23.14 -3.52
C ASN A 118 3.33 24.04 -4.49
N ASN A 119 3.67 24.01 -5.79
CA ASN A 119 2.97 24.76 -6.84
C ASN A 119 1.77 24.02 -7.43
N GLY A 120 1.34 22.91 -6.83
CA GLY A 120 0.12 22.20 -7.22
C GLY A 120 0.25 21.42 -8.52
N ILE A 121 1.39 20.77 -8.77
CA ILE A 121 1.56 19.84 -9.91
C ILE A 121 0.46 18.77 -9.99
N TYR A 122 -0.15 18.45 -8.86
CA TYR A 122 -1.26 17.52 -8.77
C TYR A 122 -2.35 18.08 -7.87
N ILE A 123 -3.61 17.95 -8.30
CA ILE A 123 -4.78 18.41 -7.55
C ILE A 123 -5.49 17.17 -7.00
N SER A 124 -5.02 16.67 -5.86
CA SER A 124 -5.54 15.47 -5.20
C SER A 124 -7.03 15.58 -4.85
N GLU A 125 -7.52 16.79 -4.56
CA GLU A 125 -8.93 17.08 -4.26
C GLU A 125 -9.90 16.68 -5.38
N LYS A 126 -9.41 16.64 -6.63
CA LYS A 126 -10.22 16.39 -7.84
C LYS A 126 -9.90 15.06 -8.51
N ASP A 127 -8.99 14.28 -7.93
CA ASP A 127 -8.60 13.00 -8.48
C ASP A 127 -9.70 11.94 -8.32
N LEU A 128 -9.49 10.79 -8.98
CA LEU A 128 -10.49 9.73 -8.98
C LEU A 128 -10.69 9.12 -7.58
N ALA A 129 -9.65 9.01 -6.77
CA ALA A 129 -9.78 8.46 -5.42
C ALA A 129 -10.65 9.35 -4.52
N SER A 130 -10.44 10.68 -4.53
CA SER A 130 -11.26 11.65 -3.79
C SER A 130 -12.70 11.63 -4.29
N LYS A 131 -12.92 11.62 -5.61
CA LYS A 131 -14.26 11.51 -6.20
C LYS A 131 -14.97 10.24 -5.73
N MET A 132 -14.30 9.09 -5.80
CA MET A 132 -14.88 7.81 -5.39
C MET A 132 -15.21 7.78 -3.90
N PHE A 133 -14.36 8.37 -3.05
CA PHE A 133 -14.60 8.50 -1.61
C PHE A 133 -15.82 9.37 -1.29
N ILE A 134 -15.98 10.48 -1.99
CA ILE A 134 -17.13 11.37 -1.85
C ILE A 134 -18.40 10.69 -2.36
N GLU A 135 -18.37 10.14 -3.58
CA GLU A 135 -19.54 9.52 -4.20
C GLU A 135 -20.12 8.36 -3.38
N GLN A 136 -19.26 7.51 -2.79
CA GLN A 136 -19.75 6.39 -1.98
C GLN A 136 -20.40 6.84 -0.67
N ALA A 137 -19.93 7.94 -0.08
CA ALA A 137 -20.52 8.53 1.11
C ALA A 137 -21.88 9.15 0.77
N LEU A 138 -21.95 9.95 -0.30
CA LEU A 138 -23.19 10.60 -0.74
C LEU A 138 -24.27 9.57 -1.09
N ALA A 139 -23.90 8.42 -1.67
CA ALA A 139 -24.83 7.34 -1.98
C ALA A 139 -25.51 6.75 -0.72
N GLN A 140 -24.91 6.90 0.46
CA GLN A 140 -25.46 6.49 1.75
C GLN A 140 -26.25 7.62 2.45
N GLY A 141 -26.29 8.81 1.85
CA GLY A 141 -26.81 10.03 2.47
C GLY A 141 -25.91 10.55 3.60
N HIS A 142 -24.62 10.21 3.56
CA HIS A 142 -23.59 10.78 4.42
C HIS A 142 -23.06 12.08 3.82
N GLN A 143 -22.30 12.84 4.60
CA GLN A 143 -21.58 14.01 4.11
C GLN A 143 -20.07 13.78 4.19
N VAL A 144 -19.33 14.42 3.29
CA VAL A 144 -17.86 14.46 3.39
C VAL A 144 -17.41 15.88 3.67
N ARG A 145 -16.57 16.06 4.67
CA ARG A 145 -15.95 17.34 5.01
C ARG A 145 -14.49 17.32 4.58
N MET A 146 -14.08 18.38 3.87
CA MET A 146 -12.70 18.58 3.44
C MET A 146 -12.04 19.61 4.35
N TYR A 147 -10.90 19.24 4.91
CA TYR A 147 -10.17 20.03 5.89
C TYR A 147 -8.81 20.46 5.36
N LYS A 148 -8.34 21.61 5.84
CA LYS A 148 -7.01 22.18 5.53
C LYS A 148 -5.88 21.20 5.85
N LYS A 149 -4.74 21.43 5.18
CA LYS A 149 -3.53 20.59 5.24
C LYS A 149 -2.92 20.37 6.63
N ASN A 150 -3.21 21.25 7.61
CA ASN A 150 -2.85 21.03 9.00
C ASN A 150 -3.56 19.80 9.59
N ILE A 151 -4.85 19.63 9.31
CA ILE A 151 -5.61 18.43 9.72
C ILE A 151 -5.02 17.19 9.05
N ASN A 152 -4.70 17.26 7.75
CA ASN A 152 -4.02 16.16 7.06
C ASN A 152 -2.67 15.81 7.68
N THR A 153 -1.89 16.81 8.09
CA THR A 153 -0.60 16.60 8.76
C THR A 153 -0.79 15.88 10.09
N ASP A 154 -1.72 16.34 10.91
CA ASP A 154 -1.96 15.77 12.24
C ASP A 154 -2.54 14.36 12.16
N LEU A 155 -3.45 14.11 11.21
CA LEU A 155 -3.97 12.77 10.93
C LEU A 155 -2.86 11.82 10.50
N ASN A 156 -1.97 12.24 9.58
CA ASN A 156 -0.89 11.38 9.12
C ASN A 156 0.19 11.11 10.20
N ARG A 157 0.33 11.99 11.20
CA ARG A 157 1.20 11.76 12.36
C ARG A 157 0.63 10.74 13.34
N GLY A 158 -0.69 10.70 13.48
CA GLY A 158 -1.36 9.81 14.43
C GLY A 158 -1.84 8.47 13.86
N LEU A 159 -2.02 8.38 12.54
CA LEU A 159 -2.52 7.18 11.87
C LEU A 159 -1.43 6.48 11.06
N VAL A 160 -1.52 5.14 11.01
CA VAL A 160 -0.57 4.26 10.32
C VAL A 160 -0.44 4.63 8.85
N GLN A 161 0.78 4.92 8.40
CA GLN A 161 1.12 5.21 7.00
C GLN A 161 1.57 3.94 6.25
N SER A 162 1.37 3.91 4.93
CA SER A 162 1.99 2.91 4.05
C SER A 162 3.35 3.34 3.48
N ILE A 163 3.73 4.61 3.66
CA ILE A 163 5.02 5.14 3.22
C ILE A 163 6.14 4.39 3.95
N THR A 164 7.08 3.85 3.17
CA THR A 164 8.31 3.24 3.71
C THR A 164 9.39 4.31 3.81
N GLU A 165 9.92 4.54 5.01
CA GLU A 165 11.02 5.48 5.22
C GLU A 165 12.37 4.81 4.93
N PHE A 166 13.24 5.49 4.18
CA PHE A 166 14.60 5.04 3.90
C PHE A 166 15.50 6.21 3.52
N ASN A 167 16.82 5.99 3.59
CA ASN A 167 17.79 7.00 3.22
C ASN A 167 17.69 7.31 1.71
N GLY A 168 17.51 8.59 1.38
CA GLY A 168 17.22 9.02 0.02
C GLY A 168 15.74 9.18 -0.29
N ALA A 169 14.85 9.16 0.70
CA ALA A 169 13.46 9.59 0.55
C ALA A 169 13.13 10.78 1.47
N ALA A 170 12.24 11.66 1.02
CA ALA A 170 11.65 12.72 1.84
C ALA A 170 10.11 12.67 1.75
N ASN A 171 9.48 12.67 2.92
CA ASN A 171 8.03 12.53 3.08
C ASN A 171 7.40 13.88 3.45
N ARG A 172 6.24 14.20 2.87
CA ARG A 172 5.49 15.43 3.14
C ARG A 172 4.03 15.12 3.44
N TYR A 173 3.52 15.71 4.51
CA TYR A 173 2.14 15.53 4.99
C TYR A 173 1.35 16.85 4.99
N ASP A 174 2.01 17.96 4.67
CA ASP A 174 1.56 19.35 4.84
C ASP A 174 1.17 20.04 3.52
N VAL A 175 0.86 19.23 2.49
CA VAL A 175 0.59 19.69 1.13
C VAL A 175 -0.92 19.66 0.85
N ASP A 176 -1.51 18.48 0.93
CA ASP A 176 -2.91 18.23 0.55
C ASP A 176 -3.90 18.36 1.71
N PRO A 177 -5.19 18.58 1.43
CA PRO A 177 -6.24 18.47 2.43
C PRO A 177 -6.54 17.01 2.81
N ALA A 178 -7.28 16.86 3.91
CA ALA A 178 -7.87 15.59 4.32
C ALA A 178 -9.38 15.60 4.10
N PHE A 179 -9.96 14.43 3.90
CA PHE A 179 -11.41 14.24 3.83
C PHE A 179 -11.87 13.35 4.98
N VAL A 180 -12.99 13.71 5.62
CA VAL A 180 -13.64 12.87 6.63
C VAL A 180 -15.10 12.73 6.26
N GLU A 181 -15.55 11.48 6.17
CA GLU A 181 -16.95 11.10 6.01
C GLU A 181 -17.65 11.11 7.36
N PHE A 182 -18.86 11.68 7.41
CA PHE A 182 -19.72 11.71 8.58
C PHE A 182 -21.10 11.17 8.21
N ASP A 183 -21.66 10.34 9.09
CA ASP A 183 -23.03 9.87 8.96
C ASP A 183 -24.08 10.99 9.19
N LYS A 184 -25.35 10.60 9.16
CA LYS A 184 -26.49 11.53 9.34
C LYS A 184 -26.56 12.12 10.75
N ASP A 185 -26.01 11.41 11.74
CA ASP A 185 -25.97 11.82 13.14
C ASP A 185 -24.72 12.68 13.45
N GLY A 186 -23.81 12.80 12.49
CA GLY A 186 -22.59 13.58 12.60
C GLY A 186 -21.40 12.81 13.18
N SER A 187 -21.49 11.48 13.27
CA SER A 187 -20.39 10.62 13.70
C SER A 187 -19.44 10.34 12.54
N PRO A 188 -18.11 10.29 12.74
CA PRO A 188 -17.17 9.99 11.68
C PRO A 188 -17.24 8.51 11.26
N VAL A 189 -17.25 8.26 9.95
CA VAL A 189 -17.38 6.92 9.35
C VAL A 189 -16.08 6.49 8.66
N ALA A 190 -15.38 7.43 8.02
CA ALA A 190 -14.13 7.17 7.35
C ALA A 190 -13.27 8.43 7.23
N ILE A 191 -11.95 8.25 7.14
CA ILE A 191 -10.97 9.31 7.01
C ILE A 191 -10.10 8.98 5.79
N MET A 192 -9.95 9.94 4.87
CA MET A 192 -8.98 9.87 3.79
C MET A 192 -7.88 10.92 3.99
N THR A 193 -6.63 10.46 4.04
CA THR A 193 -5.45 11.31 4.10
C THR A 193 -4.59 11.16 2.86
N ARG A 194 -3.74 12.16 2.63
CA ARG A 194 -2.77 12.18 1.53
C ARG A 194 -1.36 12.43 2.06
N SER A 195 -0.39 11.81 1.43
CA SER A 195 1.02 12.02 1.76
C SER A 195 1.89 11.90 0.52
N TRP A 196 2.93 12.71 0.44
CA TRP A 196 3.89 12.66 -0.66
C TRP A 196 5.16 11.98 -0.21
N GLN A 197 5.75 11.22 -1.12
CA GLN A 197 7.12 10.75 -1.00
C GLN A 197 7.90 11.16 -2.25
N THR A 198 9.02 11.82 -2.02
CA THR A 198 10.03 12.07 -3.04
C THR A 198 11.19 11.11 -2.82
N ILE A 199 11.61 10.38 -3.86
CA ILE A 199 12.59 9.30 -3.77
C ILE A 199 13.76 9.62 -4.70
N SER A 200 14.98 9.56 -4.16
CA SER A 200 16.22 9.64 -4.91
C SER A 200 16.42 8.36 -5.73
N ALA A 201 16.50 8.52 -7.04
CA ALA A 201 16.84 7.49 -8.02
C ALA A 201 17.90 8.05 -8.99
N ILE A 202 17.89 7.67 -10.26
CA ILE A 202 18.55 8.45 -11.32
C ILE A 202 17.67 9.70 -11.56
N GLY A 203 17.80 10.71 -10.70
CA GLY A 203 16.86 11.84 -10.56
C GLY A 203 16.00 11.70 -9.30
N VAL A 204 14.81 12.31 -9.27
CA VAL A 204 13.90 12.27 -8.12
C VAL A 204 12.47 12.01 -8.57
N ASP A 205 11.88 10.92 -8.11
CA ASP A 205 10.49 10.56 -8.37
C ASP A 205 9.58 11.08 -7.26
N SER A 206 8.42 11.63 -7.64
CA SER A 206 7.37 12.02 -6.70
C SER A 206 6.19 11.07 -6.78
N ARG A 207 5.77 10.54 -5.64
CA ARG A 207 4.59 9.68 -5.48
C ARG A 207 3.65 10.27 -4.45
N ILE A 208 2.36 10.11 -4.68
CA ILE A 208 1.32 10.42 -3.70
C ILE A 208 0.72 9.12 -3.17
N TYR A 209 0.57 9.04 -1.86
CA TYR A 209 -0.10 7.97 -1.16
C TYR A 209 -1.46 8.45 -0.67
N THR A 210 -2.45 7.57 -0.77
CA THR A 210 -3.83 7.83 -0.36
C THR A 210 -4.25 6.78 0.61
N ASN A 211 -4.53 7.19 1.84
CA ASN A 211 -4.83 6.27 2.93
C ASN A 211 -6.28 6.48 3.32
N ILE A 212 -7.06 5.40 3.36
CA ILE A 212 -8.47 5.43 3.74
C ILE A 212 -8.61 4.56 4.98
N TYR A 213 -9.07 5.16 6.08
CA TYR A 213 -9.27 4.50 7.37
C TYR A 213 -10.76 4.49 7.70
N PHE A 214 -11.29 3.33 8.07
CA PHE A 214 -12.70 3.14 8.44
C PHE A 214 -12.83 2.13 9.59
N ALA A 215 -11.75 1.92 10.32
CA ALA A 215 -11.72 1.12 11.54
C ALA A 215 -12.12 1.97 12.75
N GLN A 216 -12.86 1.38 13.69
CA GLN A 216 -13.39 2.10 14.84
C GLN A 216 -12.32 2.73 15.73
N ASP A 217 -11.14 2.10 15.84
CA ASP A 217 -9.99 2.61 16.59
C ASP A 217 -9.46 3.93 15.99
N ALA A 218 -9.29 3.99 14.66
CA ALA A 218 -8.89 5.20 13.96
C ALA A 218 -9.93 6.32 14.10
N LEU A 219 -11.22 5.97 14.02
CA LEU A 219 -12.32 6.93 14.15
C LEU A 219 -12.42 7.48 15.58
N ARG A 220 -12.36 6.63 16.60
CA ARG A 220 -12.33 7.07 18.01
C ARG A 220 -11.10 7.90 18.32
N TRP A 221 -9.95 7.53 17.76
CA TRP A 221 -8.74 8.33 17.90
C TRP A 221 -8.95 9.73 17.32
N PHE A 222 -9.55 9.85 16.12
CA PHE A 222 -9.88 11.14 15.52
C PHE A 222 -10.81 11.97 16.41
N GLU A 223 -11.91 11.39 16.91
CA GLU A 223 -12.85 12.10 17.80
C GLU A 223 -12.17 12.63 19.07
N ASN A 224 -11.25 11.86 19.64
CA ASN A 224 -10.56 12.23 20.87
C ASN A 224 -9.44 13.27 20.67
N ASN A 225 -8.88 13.39 19.47
CA ASN A 225 -7.72 14.24 19.21
C ASN A 225 -8.07 15.53 18.46
N PHE A 226 -9.25 15.63 17.87
CA PHE A 226 -9.67 16.79 17.10
C PHE A 226 -10.91 17.44 17.69
N SER A 227 -10.73 18.56 18.38
CA SER A 227 -11.86 19.34 18.91
C SER A 227 -12.75 19.89 17.78
N ASN A 228 -14.05 20.02 18.04
CA ASN A 228 -15.01 20.59 17.08
C ASN A 228 -14.58 21.97 16.58
N ARG A 229 -14.12 22.85 17.48
CA ARG A 229 -13.61 24.18 17.09
C ARG A 229 -12.44 24.08 16.12
N TYR A 230 -11.47 23.20 16.39
CA TYR A 230 -10.31 23.04 15.51
C TYR A 230 -10.71 22.52 14.12
N LEU A 231 -11.69 21.62 14.05
CA LEU A 231 -12.25 21.13 12.80
C LEU A 231 -13.02 22.21 12.05
N GLU A 232 -13.86 23.00 12.73
CA GLU A 232 -14.62 24.11 12.15
C GLU A 232 -13.69 25.18 11.56
N ASP A 233 -12.67 25.61 12.31
CA ASP A 233 -11.68 26.60 11.85
C ASP A 233 -10.85 26.11 10.66
N SER A 234 -10.71 24.78 10.54
CA SER A 234 -9.96 24.11 9.48
C SER A 234 -10.82 23.62 8.31
N LEU A 235 -12.14 23.81 8.36
CA LEU A 235 -13.05 23.36 7.32
C LEU A 235 -12.88 24.19 6.05
N ILE A 236 -12.77 23.52 4.90
CA ILE A 236 -12.74 24.16 3.57
C ILE A 236 -14.11 24.03 2.90
N ARG A 237 -14.69 22.82 2.93
CA ARG A 237 -15.91 22.49 2.19
C ARG A 237 -16.63 21.29 2.80
N THR A 238 -17.95 21.29 2.68
CA THR A 238 -18.80 20.12 2.90
C THR A 238 -19.44 19.67 1.58
N TYR A 239 -19.35 18.38 1.29
CA TYR A 239 -20.05 17.70 0.20
C TYR A 239 -21.26 16.99 0.79
N LYS A 240 -22.44 17.26 0.24
CA LYS A 240 -23.74 16.74 0.67
C LYS A 240 -24.66 16.56 -0.54
#